data_AF-A0A7Y3KZ84-F1
#
_entry.id   AF-A0A7Y3KZ84-F1
#
_cell.length_a   1.000
_cell.length_b   1.000
_cell.length_c   1.000
_cell.angle_alpha   90.00
_cell.angle_beta   90.00
_cell.angle_gamma   90.00
#
_symmetry.space_group_name_H-M   'P 1'
#
loop_
_entity.id
_entity.type
_entity.pdbx_description
1 polymer ?
#
loop_
_entity_poly.entity_id
_entity_poly.type
_entity_poly.pdbx_seq_one_letter_code
_entity_poly.pdbx_strand_id
1 'polypeptide(L)'
;MKTTMLVLTFALAATAAMSQTVMNTAAPLAPAKTHAHVHAQAKKAALAPSAAEQIKVLRAEIKKERADFAAKGQALKAERRQTTAQEKAELAQLKKAPGKKADKKQARLALRAKYAALLKDARQKRRSQSAFLREDVKSKRDVISRLRRS
;
A
#
# COMPACT_ATOMS: atom_id res chain seq x y z
N MET A 1 -22.86 -36.69 32.11
CA MET A 1 -21.76 -37.68 32.23
C MET A 1 -20.63 -37.15 31.35
N LYS A 2 -19.56 -36.60 31.96
CA LYS A 2 -18.19 -37.18 32.04
C LYS A 2 -17.54 -37.30 30.63
N THR A 3 -16.37 -36.76 30.27
CA THR A 3 -15.22 -36.24 31.04
C THR A 3 -14.14 -35.66 30.08
N THR A 4 -13.31 -34.73 30.59
CA THR A 4 -11.86 -34.46 30.33
C THR A 4 -11.37 -34.01 28.93
N MET A 5 -10.89 -32.78 28.71
CA MET A 5 -9.60 -32.14 29.14
C MET A 5 -8.34 -32.90 28.71
N LEU A 6 -7.57 -32.34 27.77
CA LEU A 6 -6.11 -32.52 27.74
C LEU A 6 -5.40 -31.29 27.15
N VAL A 7 -4.57 -30.68 28.00
CA VAL A 7 -3.62 -29.61 27.74
C VAL A 7 -2.35 -30.20 27.11
N LEU A 8 -1.72 -29.51 26.15
CA LEU A 8 -0.34 -29.83 25.75
C LEU A 8 0.51 -28.56 25.63
N THR A 9 1.23 -28.26 26.72
CA THR A 9 2.37 -27.35 26.78
C THR A 9 3.62 -28.09 26.32
N PHE A 10 4.38 -27.50 25.39
CA PHE A 10 5.74 -27.95 25.08
C PHE A 10 6.73 -26.87 25.50
N ALA A 11 7.43 -27.13 26.59
CA ALA A 11 8.71 -26.50 26.93
C ALA A 11 9.76 -27.61 26.78
N LEU A 12 10.83 -27.35 26.03
CA LEU A 12 12.02 -28.21 26.09
C LEU A 12 13.27 -27.33 26.22
N ALA A 13 13.94 -27.57 27.34
CA ALA A 13 15.14 -26.93 27.82
C ALA A 13 16.37 -27.36 27.01
N ALA A 14 17.32 -26.45 26.84
CA ALA A 14 18.68 -26.77 26.44
C ALA A 14 19.59 -26.60 27.66
N THR A 15 20.22 -27.70 28.09
CA THR A 15 21.23 -27.74 29.14
C THR A 15 22.54 -28.31 28.60
N ALA A 16 23.62 -27.70 29.12
CA ALA A 16 24.96 -28.24 29.38
C ALA A 16 25.96 -28.40 28.22
N ALA A 17 27.09 -27.70 28.30
CA ALA A 17 28.37 -28.22 28.82
C ALA A 17 29.44 -27.09 28.76
N MET A 18 30.04 -26.70 29.90
CA MET A 18 31.43 -27.03 30.34
C MET A 18 32.52 -26.59 29.35
N SER A 19 33.70 -26.09 29.71
CA SER A 19 34.39 -25.65 30.92
C SER A 19 35.76 -25.22 30.38
N GLN A 20 36.38 -24.17 30.91
CA GLN A 20 37.82 -24.16 31.22
C GLN A 20 38.24 -22.82 31.83
N THR A 21 38.59 -22.91 33.10
CA THR A 21 39.25 -21.90 33.91
C THR A 21 40.75 -22.13 33.76
N VAL A 22 41.52 -21.11 33.37
CA VAL A 22 42.97 -21.08 33.64
C VAL A 22 43.25 -19.73 34.27
N MET A 23 43.63 -19.78 35.55
CA MET A 23 44.20 -18.67 36.29
C MET A 23 45.57 -18.34 35.73
N ASN A 24 45.90 -17.07 35.52
CA ASN A 24 47.28 -16.64 35.62
C ASN A 24 47.37 -15.20 36.14
N THR A 25 48.20 -15.06 37.17
CA THR A 25 48.49 -13.86 37.94
C THR A 25 49.52 -12.95 37.24
N ALA A 26 49.54 -11.68 37.67
CA ALA A 26 50.64 -10.68 37.62
C ALA A 26 50.30 -9.37 36.91
N ALA A 27 50.22 -8.28 37.71
CA ALA A 27 50.49 -6.90 37.29
C ALA A 27 52.03 -6.70 37.16
N PRO A 28 52.60 -5.58 36.61
CA PRO A 28 52.04 -4.22 36.45
C PRO A 28 52.52 -3.41 35.19
N LEU A 29 52.18 -2.11 35.16
CA LEU A 29 52.82 -0.97 34.43
C LEU A 29 52.32 -0.54 33.01
N ALA A 30 51.43 0.47 33.01
CA ALA A 30 51.43 1.72 32.19
C ALA A 30 51.27 1.63 30.63
N PRO A 31 51.00 2.77 29.94
CA PRO A 31 49.71 3.07 29.32
C PRO A 31 49.68 2.84 27.79
N ALA A 32 48.67 2.09 27.31
CA ALA A 32 48.43 1.87 25.90
C ALA A 32 47.47 2.94 25.31
N LYS A 33 48.05 3.85 24.52
CA LYS A 33 47.50 4.47 23.30
C LYS A 33 45.97 4.49 23.17
N THR A 34 45.34 5.50 23.73
CA THR A 34 43.93 5.85 23.51
C THR A 34 43.72 6.58 22.19
N HIS A 35 43.80 5.93 21.02
CA HIS A 35 43.44 6.63 19.75
C HIS A 35 42.79 5.77 18.65
N ALA A 36 42.20 4.60 18.96
CA ALA A 36 41.60 3.76 17.92
C ALA A 36 40.08 3.55 18.01
N HIS A 37 39.39 4.03 19.06
CA HIS A 37 37.97 3.70 19.25
C HIS A 37 36.95 4.83 19.00
N VAL A 38 37.40 6.06 18.69
CA VAL A 38 36.48 7.20 18.46
C VAL A 38 36.06 7.34 16.99
N HIS A 39 36.81 6.76 16.04
CA HIS A 39 36.50 6.92 14.61
C HIS A 39 35.52 5.91 14.00
N ALA A 40 35.13 4.85 14.75
CA ALA A 40 34.23 3.82 14.22
C ALA A 40 32.73 4.10 14.48
N GLN A 41 32.38 4.94 15.46
CA GLN A 41 30.99 5.30 15.74
C GLN A 41 30.47 6.49 14.92
N ALA A 42 31.36 7.26 14.27
CA ALA A 42 30.98 8.38 13.41
C ALA A 42 30.44 7.97 12.03
N LYS A 43 30.57 6.70 11.62
CA LYS A 43 30.08 6.21 10.31
C LYS A 43 28.70 5.54 10.35
N LYS A 44 28.03 5.51 11.50
CA LYS A 44 26.64 5.03 11.65
C LYS A 44 25.63 6.12 11.98
N ALA A 45 25.99 7.39 11.87
CA ALA A 45 25.03 8.45 11.60
C ALA A 45 24.73 8.41 10.10
N ALA A 46 23.89 7.47 9.67
CA ALA A 46 23.32 7.49 8.33
C ALA A 46 22.68 8.86 8.15
N LEU A 47 23.29 9.68 7.30
CA LEU A 47 22.87 11.04 6.97
C LEU A 47 21.36 11.04 6.76
N ALA A 48 20.62 11.69 7.65
CA ALA A 48 19.24 12.01 7.36
C ALA A 48 19.24 12.72 5.99
N PRO A 49 18.41 12.27 5.02
CA PRO A 49 18.43 12.84 3.69
C PRO A 49 18.29 14.35 3.80
N SER A 50 19.15 15.08 3.12
CA SER A 50 19.13 16.54 3.16
C SER A 50 17.76 17.06 2.74
N ALA A 51 17.35 18.24 3.19
CA ALA A 51 16.06 18.83 2.79
C ALA A 51 15.91 18.88 1.26
N ALA A 52 17.01 19.09 0.53
CA ALA A 52 17.06 19.06 -0.92
C ALA A 52 16.74 17.66 -1.51
N GLU A 53 17.26 16.59 -0.93
CA GLU A 53 16.96 15.21 -1.34
C GLU A 53 15.52 14.83 -1.03
N GLN A 54 15.02 15.18 0.15
CA GLN A 54 13.61 14.95 0.52
C GLN A 54 12.66 15.68 -0.44
N ILE A 55 12.97 16.93 -0.80
CA ILE A 55 12.18 17.68 -1.80
C ILE A 55 12.23 17.00 -3.18
N LYS A 56 13.37 16.46 -3.62
CA LYS A 56 13.48 15.73 -4.89
C LYS A 56 12.58 14.49 -4.88
N VAL A 57 12.61 13.71 -3.80
CA VAL A 57 11.78 12.52 -3.63
C VAL A 57 10.30 12.88 -3.68
N LEU A 58 9.85 13.86 -2.90
CA LEU A 58 8.43 14.28 -2.88
C LEU A 58 7.94 14.78 -4.25
N ARG A 59 8.78 15.48 -5.03
CA ARG A 59 8.43 15.87 -6.40
C ARG A 59 8.32 14.68 -7.33
N ALA A 60 9.21 13.70 -7.20
CA ALA A 60 9.16 12.47 -7.98
C ALA A 60 7.89 11.67 -7.67
N GLU A 61 7.52 11.55 -6.40
CA GLU A 61 6.28 10.92 -5.95
C GLU A 61 5.05 11.61 -6.53
N ILE A 62 4.95 12.95 -6.40
CA ILE A 62 3.84 13.71 -7.00
C ILE A 62 3.75 13.47 -8.51
N LYS A 63 4.89 13.41 -9.21
CA LYS A 63 4.93 13.15 -10.66
C LYS A 63 4.42 11.74 -10.97
N LYS A 64 4.88 10.74 -10.22
CA LYS A 64 4.47 9.33 -10.37
C LYS A 64 2.98 9.17 -10.14
N GLU A 65 2.45 9.69 -9.04
CA GLU A 65 1.03 9.54 -8.67
C GLU A 65 0.09 10.22 -9.67
N ARG A 66 0.50 11.36 -10.24
CA ARG A 66 -0.23 12.01 -11.33
C ARG A 66 -0.26 11.15 -12.59
N ALA A 67 0.85 10.53 -12.95
CA ALA A 67 0.92 9.63 -14.09
C ALA A 67 0.05 8.38 -13.86
N ASP A 68 0.16 7.76 -12.69
CA ASP A 68 -0.64 6.60 -12.29
C ASP A 68 -2.14 6.92 -12.30
N PHE A 69 -2.53 8.09 -11.82
CA PHE A 69 -3.92 8.54 -11.86
C PHE A 69 -4.41 8.78 -13.29
N ALA A 70 -3.57 9.35 -14.16
CA ALA A 70 -3.92 9.52 -15.57
C ALA A 70 -4.14 8.16 -16.25
N ALA A 71 -3.26 7.19 -16.00
CA ALA A 71 -3.39 5.82 -16.50
C ALA A 71 -4.67 5.13 -15.98
N LYS A 72 -4.92 5.18 -14.66
CA LYS A 72 -6.17 4.71 -14.05
C LYS A 72 -7.39 5.40 -14.66
N GLY A 73 -7.29 6.69 -14.96
CA GLY A 73 -8.34 7.45 -15.62
C GLY A 73 -8.65 6.94 -17.04
N GLN A 74 -7.66 6.47 -17.79
CA GLN A 74 -7.89 5.85 -19.10
C GLN A 74 -8.46 4.44 -18.97
N ALA A 75 -7.97 3.64 -18.00
CA ALA A 75 -8.53 2.32 -17.71
C ALA A 75 -10.03 2.41 -17.35
N LEU A 76 -10.41 3.31 -16.44
CA LEU A 76 -11.81 3.54 -16.07
C LEU A 76 -12.69 4.01 -17.25
N LYS A 77 -12.12 4.76 -18.20
CA LYS A 77 -12.85 5.13 -19.43
C LYS A 77 -13.06 3.91 -20.34
N ALA A 78 -12.06 3.05 -20.48
CA ALA A 78 -12.16 1.83 -21.25
C ALA A 78 -13.19 0.87 -20.63
N GLU A 79 -13.13 0.65 -19.31
CA GLU A 79 -14.13 -0.12 -18.56
C GLU A 79 -15.53 0.44 -18.78
N ARG A 80 -15.72 1.76 -18.68
CA ARG A 80 -17.03 2.39 -18.93
C ARG A 80 -17.55 2.10 -20.34
N ARG A 81 -16.69 2.17 -21.36
CA ARG A 81 -17.05 1.85 -22.74
C ARG A 81 -17.45 0.38 -22.87
N GLN A 82 -16.71 -0.52 -22.24
CA GLN A 82 -17.02 -1.94 -22.21
C GLN A 82 -18.35 -2.23 -21.52
N THR A 83 -18.60 -1.64 -20.35
CA THR A 83 -19.89 -1.75 -19.63
C THR A 83 -21.05 -1.27 -20.49
N THR A 84 -20.92 -0.13 -21.17
CA THR A 84 -21.96 0.36 -22.10
C THR A 84 -22.12 -0.54 -23.34
N ALA A 85 -21.03 -1.13 -23.85
CA ALA A 85 -21.09 -2.07 -24.96
C ALA A 85 -21.82 -3.36 -24.56
N GLN A 86 -21.56 -3.88 -23.36
CA GLN A 86 -22.24 -5.05 -22.79
C GLN A 86 -23.74 -4.78 -22.59
N GLU A 87 -24.11 -3.61 -22.04
CA GLU A 87 -25.51 -3.20 -21.93
C GLU A 87 -26.22 -3.24 -23.29
N LYS A 88 -25.58 -2.67 -24.33
CA LYS A 88 -26.13 -2.64 -25.69
C LYS A 88 -26.27 -4.06 -26.28
N ALA A 89 -25.28 -4.93 -26.06
CA ALA A 89 -25.32 -6.31 -26.54
C ALA A 89 -26.45 -7.10 -25.88
N GLU A 90 -26.59 -7.02 -24.55
CA GLU A 90 -27.68 -7.67 -23.81
C GLU A 90 -29.05 -7.11 -24.21
N LEU A 91 -29.17 -5.78 -24.41
CA LEU A 91 -30.40 -5.17 -24.92
C LEU A 91 -30.75 -5.69 -26.33
N ALA A 92 -29.75 -5.91 -27.20
CA ALA A 92 -29.97 -6.46 -28.53
C ALA A 92 -30.43 -7.92 -28.47
N GLN A 93 -29.89 -8.71 -27.55
CA GLN A 93 -30.35 -10.08 -27.30
C GLN A 93 -31.80 -10.10 -26.79
N LEU A 94 -32.16 -9.24 -25.83
CA LEU A 94 -33.53 -9.12 -25.32
C LEU A 94 -34.54 -8.68 -26.40
N LYS A 95 -34.10 -7.89 -27.39
CA LYS A 95 -34.94 -7.51 -28.53
C LYS A 95 -35.24 -8.70 -29.45
N LYS A 96 -34.27 -9.59 -29.65
CA LYS A 96 -34.38 -10.77 -30.52
C LYS A 96 -35.03 -11.98 -29.83
N ALA A 97 -34.99 -12.04 -28.50
CA ALA A 97 -35.55 -13.14 -27.74
C ALA A 97 -37.06 -13.33 -28.03
N PRO A 98 -37.58 -14.56 -28.07
CA PRO A 98 -39.03 -14.81 -28.11
C PRO A 98 -39.70 -14.45 -26.76
N GLY A 99 -41.03 -14.35 -26.74
CA GLY A 99 -41.81 -14.09 -25.51
C GLY A 99 -42.69 -12.83 -25.51
N LYS A 100 -43.48 -12.66 -24.45
CA LYS A 100 -44.50 -11.60 -24.30
C LYS A 100 -43.85 -10.21 -24.22
N LYS A 101 -44.53 -9.20 -24.79
CA LYS A 101 -44.04 -7.81 -24.82
C LYS A 101 -43.85 -7.22 -23.41
N ALA A 102 -44.71 -7.58 -22.46
CA ALA A 102 -44.65 -7.11 -21.07
C ALA A 102 -43.37 -7.60 -20.36
N ASP A 103 -43.10 -8.91 -20.42
CA ASP A 103 -41.92 -9.53 -19.79
C ASP A 103 -40.62 -8.95 -20.37
N LYS A 104 -40.58 -8.76 -21.70
CA LYS A 104 -39.45 -8.09 -22.38
C LYS A 104 -39.27 -6.63 -21.98
N LYS A 105 -40.35 -5.91 -21.67
CA LYS A 105 -40.28 -4.53 -21.16
C LYS A 105 -39.66 -4.54 -19.76
N GLN A 106 -40.11 -5.43 -18.89
CA GLN A 106 -39.58 -5.55 -17.53
C GLN A 106 -38.11 -5.97 -17.52
N ALA A 107 -37.73 -6.96 -18.33
CA ALA A 107 -36.32 -7.37 -18.48
C ALA A 107 -35.42 -6.23 -18.96
N ARG A 108 -35.88 -5.41 -19.93
CA ARG A 108 -35.12 -4.23 -20.39
C ARG A 108 -34.96 -3.16 -19.30
N LEU A 109 -35.98 -2.95 -18.47
CA LEU A 109 -35.91 -1.99 -17.36
C LEU A 109 -34.94 -2.47 -16.29
N ALA A 110 -35.03 -3.75 -15.90
CA ALA A 110 -34.11 -4.36 -14.94
C ALA A 110 -32.65 -4.30 -15.44
N LEU A 111 -32.44 -4.60 -16.72
CA LEU A 111 -31.12 -4.53 -17.36
C LEU A 111 -30.54 -3.11 -17.30
N ARG A 112 -31.32 -2.11 -17.70
CA ARG A 112 -30.91 -0.70 -17.64
C ARG A 112 -30.61 -0.25 -16.21
N ALA A 113 -31.41 -0.68 -15.23
CA ALA A 113 -31.19 -0.36 -13.83
C ALA A 113 -29.86 -0.95 -13.31
N LYS A 114 -29.57 -2.22 -13.64
CA LYS A 114 -28.29 -2.88 -13.32
C LYS A 114 -27.11 -2.10 -13.88
N TYR A 115 -27.13 -1.79 -15.17
CA TYR A 115 -26.02 -1.07 -15.82
C TYR A 115 -25.90 0.39 -15.36
N ALA A 116 -27.02 1.06 -15.05
CA ALA A 116 -27.01 2.39 -14.46
C ALA A 116 -26.35 2.40 -13.07
N ALA A 117 -26.60 1.39 -12.23
CA ALA A 117 -25.94 1.23 -10.94
C ALA A 117 -24.43 1.03 -11.09
N LEU A 118 -24.00 0.13 -11.97
CA LEU A 118 -22.57 -0.10 -12.25
C LEU A 118 -21.86 1.18 -12.72
N LEU A 119 -22.48 1.95 -13.60
CA LEU A 119 -21.94 3.22 -14.09
C LEU A 119 -21.91 4.30 -13.00
N LYS A 120 -22.88 4.31 -12.08
CA LYS A 120 -22.91 5.22 -10.93
C LYS A 120 -21.76 4.91 -9.97
N ASP A 121 -21.55 3.63 -9.67
CA ASP A 121 -20.47 3.18 -8.79
C ASP A 121 -19.09 3.49 -9.38
N ALA A 122 -18.90 3.25 -10.69
CA ALA A 122 -17.67 3.61 -11.38
C ALA A 122 -17.39 5.13 -11.33
N ARG A 123 -18.42 5.98 -11.47
CA ARG A 123 -18.28 7.44 -11.31
C ARG A 123 -17.90 7.82 -9.89
N GLN A 124 -18.50 7.17 -8.89
CA GLN A 124 -18.20 7.45 -7.49
C GLN A 124 -16.77 7.06 -7.12
N LYS A 125 -16.32 5.86 -7.55
CA LYS A 125 -14.92 5.42 -7.38
C LYS A 125 -13.94 6.40 -8.00
N ARG A 126 -14.23 6.92 -9.20
CA ARG A 126 -13.37 7.94 -9.83
C ARG A 126 -13.32 9.24 -9.01
N ARG A 127 -14.47 9.68 -8.48
CA ARG A 127 -14.55 10.90 -7.66
C ARG A 127 -13.73 10.76 -6.38
N SER A 128 -13.88 9.65 -5.66
CA SER A 128 -13.12 9.41 -4.42
C SER A 128 -11.61 9.32 -4.68
N GLN A 129 -11.19 8.60 -5.73
CA GLN A 129 -9.78 8.55 -6.14
C GLN A 129 -9.23 9.93 -6.50
N SER A 130 -10.02 10.76 -7.20
CA SER A 130 -9.60 12.11 -7.56
C SER A 130 -9.49 13.02 -6.33
N ALA A 131 -10.37 12.88 -5.34
CA ALA A 131 -10.33 13.66 -4.12
C ALA A 131 -9.09 13.27 -3.29
N PHE A 132 -8.87 11.96 -3.11
CA PHE A 132 -7.71 11.45 -2.41
C PHE A 132 -6.38 11.96 -3.01
N LEU A 133 -6.22 11.86 -4.33
CA LEU A 133 -5.01 12.34 -5.00
C LEU A 133 -4.79 13.84 -4.81
N ARG A 134 -5.86 14.65 -4.83
CA ARG A 134 -5.74 16.10 -4.65
C ARG A 134 -5.24 16.44 -3.26
N GLU A 135 -5.79 15.80 -2.22
CA GLU A 135 -5.34 16.03 -0.84
C GLU A 135 -3.93 15.51 -0.61
N ASP A 136 -3.60 14.34 -1.14
CA ASP A 136 -2.27 13.75 -1.00
C ASP A 136 -1.18 14.62 -1.69
N VAL A 137 -1.43 15.05 -2.93
CA VAL A 137 -0.51 15.98 -3.63
C VAL A 137 -0.41 17.32 -2.91
N LYS A 138 -1.49 17.82 -2.32
CA LYS A 138 -1.49 19.05 -1.52
C LYS A 138 -0.62 18.88 -0.28
N SER A 139 -0.81 17.82 0.50
CA SER A 139 -0.01 17.48 1.67
C SER A 139 1.49 17.42 1.34
N LYS A 140 1.88 16.71 0.27
CA LYS A 140 3.28 16.63 -0.17
C LYS A 140 3.85 18.00 -0.57
N ARG A 141 3.05 18.86 -1.21
CA ARG A 141 3.45 20.24 -1.54
C ARG A 141 3.64 21.10 -0.29
N ASP A 142 2.81 20.91 0.72
CA ASP A 142 2.93 21.61 2.00
C ASP A 142 4.20 21.18 2.75
N VAL A 143 4.54 19.89 2.70
CA VAL A 143 5.83 19.37 3.21
C VAL A 143 7.01 20.00 2.46
N ILE A 144 6.98 20.03 1.12
CA ILE A 144 8.03 20.71 0.33
C ILE A 144 8.16 22.17 0.73
N SER A 145 7.05 22.86 0.95
CA SER A 145 7.06 24.29 1.34
C SER A 145 7.62 24.51 2.73
N ARG A 146 7.45 23.56 3.66
CA ARG A 146 8.10 23.59 4.98
C ARG A 146 9.60 23.33 4.86
N LEU A 147 10.00 22.30 4.11
CA LEU A 147 11.42 21.94 3.89
C LEU A 147 12.24 23.03 3.17
N ARG A 148 11.58 23.92 2.41
CA ARG A 148 12.25 25.08 1.79
C ARG A 148 12.46 26.25 2.75
N ARG A 149 11.74 26.28 3.88
CA ARG A 149 11.79 27.36 4.87
C ARG A 149 12.65 27.02 6.08
N SER A 150 12.92 25.73 6.31
CA SER A 150 13.92 25.22 7.25
C SER A 150 15.32 25.31 6.66
#